data_AF-A0A534Q1G6-F1
#
_entry.id   AF-A0A534Q1G6-F1
#
_cell.length_a   1.000
_cell.length_b   1.000
_cell.length_c   1.000
_cell.angle_alpha   90.00
_cell.angle_beta   90.00
_cell.angle_gamma   90.00
#
_symmetry.space_group_name_H-M   'P 1'
#
loop_
_entity.id
_entity.type
_entity.pdbx_description
1 polymer ?
#
loop_
_entity_poly.entity_id
_entity_poly.type
_entity_poly.pdbx_seq_one_letter_code
_entity_poly.pdbx_strand_id
1 'polypeptide(L)'
;MRWILIAFLLSPAVALATSETTAKEQAVAICKQQKKTIAPEKWEKGPCISNGQNGLADWVVDVAHAPRTAIDDDPSNQCSAFVEKKIKNFVELDTSCNVIRSQAK
;
A
#
# COMPACT_ATOMS: atom_id res chain seq x y z
N MET A 1 -44.62 24.75 -6.72
CA MET A 1 -43.60 23.93 -6.04
C MET A 1 -42.45 23.69 -7.00
N ARG A 2 -41.29 24.32 -6.78
CA ARG A 2 -40.11 24.19 -7.65
C ARG A 2 -39.13 23.26 -6.93
N TRP A 3 -39.12 21.99 -7.33
CA TRP A 3 -38.21 20.99 -6.78
C TRP A 3 -36.83 21.24 -7.39
N ILE A 4 -35.95 21.91 -6.65
CA ILE A 4 -34.55 22.06 -7.07
C ILE A 4 -33.89 20.70 -6.81
N LEU A 5 -33.74 19.90 -7.86
CA LEU A 5 -32.88 18.72 -7.86
C LEU A 5 -31.43 19.23 -7.83
N ILE A 6 -30.86 19.41 -6.64
CA ILE A 6 -29.43 19.62 -6.48
C ILE A 6 -28.77 18.25 -6.70
N ALA A 7 -28.34 17.98 -7.93
CA ALA A 7 -27.48 16.85 -8.22
C ALA A 7 -26.11 17.11 -7.58
N PHE A 8 -25.84 16.45 -6.46
CA PHE A 8 -24.53 16.47 -5.82
C PHE A 8 -23.54 15.73 -6.75
N LEU A 9 -22.81 16.49 -7.58
CA LEU A 9 -21.71 15.96 -8.38
C LEU A 9 -20.59 15.55 -7.42
N LEU A 10 -20.54 14.28 -7.04
CA LEU A 10 -19.38 13.72 -6.36
C LEU A 10 -18.17 13.83 -7.31
N SER A 11 -17.21 14.66 -6.93
CA SER A 11 -15.98 14.86 -7.71
C SER A 11 -15.11 13.60 -7.63
N PRO A 12 -14.58 13.09 -8.76
CA PRO A 12 -13.75 11.88 -8.79
C PRO A 12 -12.48 11.99 -7.94
N ALA A 13 -11.99 13.21 -7.68
CA ALA A 13 -10.85 13.45 -6.79
C ALA A 13 -11.12 12.99 -5.34
N VAL A 14 -12.37 13.09 -4.87
CA VAL A 14 -12.76 12.64 -3.52
C VAL A 14 -12.68 11.12 -3.43
N ALA A 15 -13.14 10.40 -4.46
CA ALA A 15 -13.10 8.94 -4.50
C ALA A 15 -11.66 8.39 -4.47
N LEU A 16 -10.73 9.02 -5.19
CA LEU A 16 -9.33 8.59 -5.24
C LEU A 16 -8.59 8.81 -3.91
N ALA A 17 -8.80 9.96 -3.26
CA ALA A 17 -8.20 10.23 -1.96
C ALA A 17 -8.73 9.28 -0.86
N THR A 18 -10.00 8.86 -0.95
CA THR A 18 -10.58 7.89 -0.01
C THR A 18 -10.00 6.48 -0.18
N SER A 19 -9.72 6.05 -1.42
CA SER A 19 -9.16 4.71 -1.66
C SER A 19 -7.71 4.60 -1.19
N GLU A 20 -6.89 5.62 -1.42
CA GLU A 20 -5.51 5.66 -0.92
C GLU A 20 -5.44 5.68 0.61
N THR A 21 -6.31 6.45 1.28
CA THR A 21 -6.37 6.48 2.75
C THR A 21 -6.75 5.11 3.32
N THR A 22 -7.77 4.47 2.73
CA THR A 22 -8.19 3.12 3.13
C THR A 22 -7.06 2.11 2.90
N ALA A 23 -6.36 2.19 1.78
CA ALA A 23 -5.24 1.31 1.46
C ALA A 23 -4.10 1.43 2.49
N LYS A 24 -3.76 2.65 2.93
CA LYS A 24 -2.77 2.88 3.99
C LYS A 24 -3.16 2.21 5.30
N GLU A 25 -4.39 2.43 5.75
CA GLU A 25 -4.87 1.89 7.03
C GLU A 25 -4.87 0.36 7.02
N GLN A 26 -5.36 -0.24 5.94
CA GLN A 26 -5.34 -1.69 5.74
C GLN A 26 -3.91 -2.24 5.66
N ALA A 27 -3.02 -1.56 4.92
CA ALA A 27 -1.61 -1.94 4.80
C ALA A 27 -0.93 -2.01 6.17
N VAL A 28 -1.12 -0.99 7.02
CA VAL A 28 -0.57 -0.95 8.38
C VAL A 28 -1.13 -2.09 9.23
N ALA A 29 -2.43 -2.36 9.15
CA ALA A 29 -3.07 -3.44 9.91
C ALA A 29 -2.49 -4.83 9.53
N ILE A 30 -2.39 -5.11 8.22
CA ILE A 30 -1.88 -6.39 7.70
C ILE A 30 -0.38 -6.53 8.01
N CYS A 31 0.40 -5.46 7.86
CA CYS A 31 1.82 -5.45 8.20
C CYS A 31 2.04 -5.85 9.66
N LYS A 32 1.30 -5.25 10.59
CA LYS A 32 1.38 -5.58 12.03
C LYS A 32 0.97 -7.02 12.33
N GLN A 33 0.06 -7.60 11.55
CA GLN A 33 -0.34 -8.99 11.68
C GLN A 33 0.77 -9.93 11.16
N GLN A 34 1.27 -9.70 9.95
CA GLN A 34 2.27 -10.54 9.33
C GLN A 34 3.62 -10.50 10.05
N LYS A 35 4.05 -9.32 10.54
CA LYS A 35 5.29 -9.14 11.31
C LYS A 35 5.39 -10.10 12.51
N LYS A 36 4.26 -10.47 13.12
CA LYS A 36 4.22 -11.42 14.25
C LYS A 36 4.53 -12.87 13.86
N THR A 37 4.41 -13.19 12.56
CA THR A 37 4.50 -14.57 12.03
C THR A 37 5.75 -14.80 11.18
N ILE A 38 6.42 -13.73 10.76
CA ILE A 38 7.62 -13.79 9.92
C ILE A 38 8.85 -13.72 10.82
N ALA A 39 9.87 -14.53 10.52
CA ALA A 39 11.14 -14.51 11.22
C ALA A 39 11.84 -13.15 11.05
N PRO A 40 12.51 -12.59 12.09
CA PRO A 40 13.15 -11.29 12.02
C PRO A 40 14.10 -11.14 10.81
N GLU A 41 14.86 -12.18 10.48
CA GLU A 41 15.84 -12.14 9.38
C GLU A 41 15.18 -12.04 8.00
N LYS A 42 13.94 -12.51 7.87
CA LYS A 42 13.14 -12.33 6.65
C LYS A 42 12.45 -10.97 6.63
N TRP A 43 12.09 -10.46 7.80
CA TRP A 43 11.48 -9.14 7.95
C TRP A 43 12.44 -8.01 7.58
N GLU A 44 13.69 -8.10 8.05
CA GLU A 44 14.75 -7.13 7.75
C GLU A 44 15.17 -7.12 6.26
N LYS A 45 14.67 -8.05 5.43
CA LYS A 45 14.87 -7.97 3.98
C LYS A 45 13.84 -7.08 3.28
N GLY A 46 12.80 -6.63 4.00
CA GLY A 46 11.71 -5.84 3.44
C GLY A 46 10.74 -6.71 2.63
N PRO A 47 9.93 -7.58 3.26
CA PRO A 47 9.06 -8.48 2.53
C PRO A 47 7.89 -7.74 1.86
N CYS A 48 7.48 -8.23 0.69
CA CYS A 48 6.18 -7.88 0.12
C CYS A 48 5.04 -8.38 1.03
N ILE A 49 4.16 -7.48 1.45
CA ILE A 49 3.00 -7.76 2.32
C ILE A 49 1.78 -8.15 1.48
N SER A 50 1.61 -7.52 0.32
CA SER A 50 0.50 -7.79 -0.60
C SER A 50 0.86 -7.48 -2.05
N ASN A 51 0.50 -8.39 -2.95
CA ASN A 51 0.49 -8.25 -4.41
C ASN A 51 -0.95 -8.03 -4.93
N GLY A 52 -1.78 -7.27 -4.21
CA GLY A 52 -3.21 -7.08 -4.54
C GLY A 52 -4.18 -8.00 -3.80
N GLN A 53 -3.71 -8.74 -2.79
CA GLN A 53 -4.54 -9.60 -1.93
C GLN A 53 -5.01 -8.85 -0.67
N ASN A 54 -5.79 -9.54 0.19
CA ASN A 54 -6.19 -9.04 1.52
C ASN A 54 -7.05 -7.76 1.50
N GLY A 55 -7.92 -7.61 0.50
CA GLY A 55 -8.81 -6.45 0.37
C GLY A 55 -8.14 -5.22 -0.23
N LEU A 56 -6.86 -5.32 -0.60
CA LEU A 56 -6.07 -4.28 -1.26
C LEU A 56 -6.05 -4.51 -2.78
N ALA A 57 -7.23 -4.72 -3.38
CA ALA A 57 -7.33 -4.90 -4.83
C ALA A 57 -6.70 -3.70 -5.54
N ASP A 58 -5.85 -3.97 -6.54
CA ASP A 58 -5.07 -2.97 -7.28
C ASP A 58 -4.02 -2.19 -6.46
N TRP A 59 -3.67 -2.64 -5.25
CA TRP A 59 -2.58 -2.06 -4.46
C TRP A 59 -1.53 -3.11 -4.09
N VAL A 60 -0.26 -2.76 -4.24
CA VAL A 60 0.82 -3.50 -3.56
C VAL A 60 1.13 -2.85 -2.22
N VAL A 61 1.66 -3.66 -1.29
CA VAL A 61 2.20 -3.17 -0.03
C VAL A 61 3.59 -3.73 0.16
N ASP A 62 4.57 -2.84 0.14
CA ASP A 62 5.99 -3.16 0.22
C ASP A 62 6.57 -2.66 1.54
N VAL A 63 7.57 -3.36 2.08
CA VAL A 63 8.30 -2.93 3.29
C VAL A 63 9.72 -2.56 2.89
N ALA A 64 10.18 -1.40 3.31
CA ALA A 64 11.53 -0.91 3.06
C ALA A 64 12.13 -0.29 4.35
N HIS A 65 13.44 -0.07 4.37
CA HIS A 65 14.05 0.71 5.45
C HIS A 65 13.78 2.21 5.28
N ALA A 66 13.75 2.93 6.40
CA ALA A 66 13.65 4.39 6.46
C ALA A 66 14.73 4.94 7.41
N PRO A 67 15.87 5.46 6.91
CA PRO A 67 16.23 5.66 5.50
C PRO A 67 16.47 4.34 4.74
N ARG A 68 16.24 4.36 3.42
CA ARG A 68 16.47 3.19 2.55
C ARG A 68 17.93 2.74 2.60
N THR A 69 18.13 1.45 2.41
CA THR A 69 19.42 0.80 2.28
C THR A 69 19.49 0.03 0.96
N ALA A 70 20.67 -0.47 0.60
CA ALA A 70 20.88 -1.17 -0.67
C ALA A 70 20.03 -2.45 -0.83
N ILE A 71 19.55 -3.06 0.27
CA ILE A 71 18.71 -4.26 0.19
C ILE A 71 17.28 -3.97 -0.28
N ASP A 72 16.81 -2.72 -0.09
CA ASP A 72 15.47 -2.28 -0.49
C ASP A 72 15.35 -2.04 -2.01
N ASP A 73 16.50 -1.98 -2.69
CA ASP A 73 16.58 -1.79 -4.15
C ASP A 73 16.73 -3.12 -4.90
N ASP A 74 16.89 -4.25 -4.18
CA ASP A 74 16.92 -5.57 -4.77
C ASP A 74 15.49 -5.96 -5.23
N PRO A 75 15.25 -6.20 -6.54
CA PRO A 75 13.93 -6.57 -7.04
C PRO A 75 13.34 -7.84 -6.44
N SER A 76 14.19 -8.72 -5.87
CA SER A 76 13.74 -9.96 -5.22
C SER A 76 13.07 -9.72 -3.86
N ASN A 77 13.31 -8.57 -3.23
CA ASN A 77 12.65 -8.18 -1.98
C ASN A 77 11.37 -7.37 -2.23
N GLN A 78 11.22 -6.80 -3.42
CA GLN A 78 10.06 -5.99 -3.79
C GLN A 78 8.84 -6.85 -4.18
N CYS A 79 7.64 -6.29 -4.04
CA CYS A 79 6.42 -6.91 -4.55
C CYS A 79 6.49 -7.18 -6.07
N SER A 80 6.39 -8.46 -6.46
CA SER A 80 6.45 -8.89 -7.86
C SER A 80 5.39 -8.26 -8.75
N ALA A 81 4.17 -8.03 -8.25
CA ALA A 81 3.11 -7.37 -9.03
C ALA A 81 3.47 -5.92 -9.40
N PHE A 82 4.29 -5.25 -8.58
CA PHE A 82 4.81 -3.92 -8.87
C PHE A 82 5.99 -3.96 -9.84
N VAL A 83 6.96 -4.86 -9.60
CA VAL A 83 8.12 -5.07 -10.48
C VAL A 83 7.68 -5.44 -11.90
N GLU A 84 6.69 -6.32 -12.02
CA GLU A 84 6.08 -6.76 -13.29
C GLU A 84 5.09 -5.74 -13.88
N LYS A 85 4.86 -4.61 -13.20
CA LYS A 85 3.94 -3.53 -13.63
C LYS A 85 2.48 -3.96 -13.78
N LYS A 86 2.06 -5.06 -13.14
CA LYS A 86 0.67 -5.53 -13.11
C LYS A 86 -0.19 -4.65 -12.22
N ILE A 87 0.37 -4.18 -11.11
CA ILE A 87 -0.27 -3.26 -10.17
C ILE A 87 0.63 -2.03 -10.02
N LYS A 88 0.05 -0.84 -10.13
CA LYS A 88 0.79 0.44 -10.12
C LYS A 88 0.60 1.25 -8.84
N ASN A 89 -0.51 1.03 -8.14
CA ASN A 89 -0.73 1.68 -6.85
C ASN A 89 0.10 0.96 -5.78
N PHE A 90 0.72 1.72 -4.89
CA PHE A 90 1.53 1.13 -3.84
C PHE A 90 1.43 1.91 -2.54
N VAL A 91 1.57 1.17 -1.44
CA VAL A 91 1.89 1.71 -0.12
C VAL A 91 3.25 1.13 0.28
N GLU A 92 4.18 2.00 0.67
CA GLU A 92 5.50 1.62 1.15
C GLU A 92 5.56 1.88 2.65
N LEU A 93 5.83 0.84 3.42
CA LEU A 93 5.90 0.87 4.87
C LEU A 93 7.35 0.72 5.34
N ASP A 94 7.66 1.26 6.53
CA ASP A 94 8.93 0.96 7.20
C ASP A 94 8.88 -0.41 7.91
N THR A 95 10.04 -0.87 8.40
CA THR A 95 10.14 -2.12 9.16
C THR A 95 9.35 -2.09 10.48
N SER A 96 8.84 -0.94 10.91
CA SER A 96 7.95 -0.76 12.07
C SER A 96 6.47 -0.66 11.67
N CYS A 97 6.14 -0.88 10.39
CA CYS A 97 4.80 -0.76 9.82
C CYS A 97 4.23 0.67 9.83
N ASN A 98 5.09 1.70 9.79
CA ASN A 98 4.66 3.07 9.57
C ASN A 98 4.68 3.38 8.07
N VAL A 99 3.77 4.23 7.60
CA VAL A 99 3.74 4.62 6.19
C VAL A 99 4.90 5.55 5.88
N ILE A 100 5.78 5.15 4.95
CA ILE A 100 6.81 6.01 4.37
C ILE A 100 6.17 6.89 3.29
N ARG A 101 5.49 6.25 2.33
CA ARG A 101 4.81 6.91 1.21
C ARG A 101 3.75 6.01 0.60
N SER A 102 2.97 6.60 -0.28
CA SER A 102 1.96 5.93 -1.09
C SER A 102 1.73 6.69 -2.37
N GLN A 103 1.24 6.00 -3.39
CA GLN A 103 0.84 6.64 -4.63
C GLN A 103 -0.24 5.83 -5.34
N ALA A 104 -1.35 6.47 -5.65
CA ALA A 104 -2.29 6.00 -6.66
C ALA A 104 -1.83 6.42 -8.07
N LYS A 105 -1.91 5.53 -9.05
CA LYS A 105 -1.48 5.70 -10.44
C LYS A 105 -2.49 5.17 -11.45
#